data_AF-A0A368KEC6-F1
#
_entry.id   AF-A0A368KEC6-F1
#
_cell.length_a   1.000
_cell.length_b   1.000
_cell.length_c   1.000
_cell.angle_alpha   90.00
_cell.angle_beta   90.00
_cell.angle_gamma   90.00
#
_symmetry.space_group_name_H-M   'P 1'
#
loop_
_entity.id
_entity.type
_entity.pdbx_description
1 polymer ?
#
loop_
_entity_poly.entity_id
_entity_poly.type
_entity_poly.pdbx_seq_one_letter_code
_entity_poly.pdbx_strand_id
1 'polypeptide(L)'
;MTDPDDRFGMPDSAFKAARKSHGVNSPVFRAGMYVPTRQEVATLSAAKLLPIVVDWMWESPSELIPNNDQISQLRAILLARTDAGEPEVRELIVACEDYLKV
;
A
#
# COMPACT_ATOMS: atom_id res chain seq x y z
N MET A 1 -16.82 4.94 11.16
CA MET A 1 -16.26 3.66 10.69
C MET A 1 -15.71 3.92 9.31
N THR A 2 -14.42 3.67 9.10
CA THR A 2 -13.78 3.86 7.80
C THR A 2 -14.16 2.70 6.87
N ASP A 3 -14.39 2.96 5.59
CA ASP A 3 -14.82 1.96 4.60
C ASP A 3 -13.73 0.88 4.42
N PRO A 4 -14.02 -0.43 4.61
CA PRO A 4 -13.04 -1.51 4.44
C PRO A 4 -12.44 -1.60 3.03
N ASP A 5 -13.20 -1.21 2.00
CA ASP A 5 -12.78 -1.27 0.60
C ASP A 5 -12.03 0.00 0.15
N ASP A 6 -11.98 1.02 1.01
CA ASP A 6 -11.21 2.24 0.76
C ASP A 6 -9.71 1.94 0.63
N ARG A 7 -9.09 2.57 -0.36
CA ARG A 7 -7.66 2.52 -0.65
C ARG A 7 -6.95 3.74 -0.07
N PHE A 8 -7.22 3.99 1.22
CA PHE A 8 -6.68 5.12 1.96
C PHE A 8 -6.98 6.48 1.31
N GLY A 9 -8.18 6.66 0.76
CA GLY A 9 -8.60 7.89 0.08
C GLY A 9 -7.98 8.12 -1.30
N MET A 10 -7.26 7.13 -1.86
CA MET A 10 -6.72 7.22 -3.22
C MET A 10 -7.87 7.30 -4.23
N PRO A 11 -7.98 8.36 -5.05
CA PRO A 11 -9.13 8.54 -5.93
C PRO A 11 -9.05 7.62 -7.15
N ASP A 12 -10.21 7.17 -7.64
CA ASP A 12 -10.32 6.38 -8.88
C ASP A 12 -9.65 7.04 -10.09
N SER A 13 -9.61 8.37 -10.13
CA SER A 13 -8.94 9.13 -11.19
C SER A 13 -7.43 8.88 -11.22
N ALA A 14 -6.79 8.67 -10.06
CA ALA A 14 -5.37 8.35 -9.96
C ALA A 14 -5.06 6.98 -10.60
N PHE A 15 -5.86 5.96 -10.31
CA PHE A 15 -5.70 4.64 -10.93
C PHE A 15 -5.92 4.69 -12.44
N LYS A 16 -6.91 5.46 -12.91
CA LYS A 16 -7.15 5.68 -14.35
C LYS A 16 -5.96 6.37 -15.01
N ALA A 17 -5.40 7.40 -14.36
CA ALA A 17 -4.23 8.13 -14.85
C ALA A 17 -3.00 7.21 -14.91
N ALA A 18 -2.67 6.52 -13.82
CA ALA A 18 -1.57 5.56 -13.77
C ALA A 18 -1.70 4.50 -14.87
N ARG A 19 -2.89 3.93 -15.06
CA ARG A 19 -3.13 2.93 -16.12
C ARG A 19 -2.94 3.51 -17.52
N LYS A 20 -3.34 4.76 -17.75
CA LYS A 20 -3.16 5.43 -19.04
C LYS A 20 -1.67 5.71 -19.31
N SER A 21 -0.93 6.18 -18.30
CA SER A 21 0.49 6.53 -18.39
C SER A 21 1.39 5.29 -18.50
N HIS A 22 1.07 4.22 -17.77
CA HIS A 22 1.98 3.09 -17.54
C HIS A 22 1.40 1.70 -17.86
N GLY A 23 0.12 1.58 -18.18
CA GLY A 23 -0.56 0.28 -18.30
C GLY A 23 -1.02 -0.10 -19.71
N VAL A 24 -1.49 0.85 -20.53
CA VAL A 24 -2.14 0.52 -21.82
C VAL A 24 -1.12 0.22 -22.94
N ASN A 25 -0.01 0.96 -22.99
CA ASN A 25 0.99 0.86 -24.06
C ASN A 25 2.43 0.76 -23.51
N SER A 26 2.59 0.36 -22.24
CA SER A 26 3.91 0.22 -21.65
C SER A 26 4.56 -1.09 -22.12
N PRO A 27 5.77 -1.06 -22.70
CA PRO A 27 6.51 -2.26 -23.05
C PRO A 27 7.07 -2.98 -21.82
N VAL A 28 6.93 -2.40 -20.62
CA VAL A 28 7.45 -2.93 -19.36
C VAL A 28 6.33 -3.12 -18.34
N PHE A 29 6.44 -4.18 -17.53
CA PHE A 29 5.58 -4.37 -16.37
C PHE A 29 5.96 -3.36 -15.28
N ARG A 30 4.97 -2.61 -14.77
CA ARG A 30 5.18 -1.57 -13.74
C ARG A 30 4.71 -2.09 -12.38
N ALA A 31 5.63 -2.17 -11.43
CA ALA A 31 5.34 -2.41 -10.02
C ALA A 31 4.65 -1.18 -9.38
N GLY A 32 4.03 -1.36 -8.21
CA GLY A 32 3.40 -0.27 -7.47
C GLY A 32 2.14 0.32 -8.12
N MET A 33 1.55 -0.39 -9.08
CA MET A 33 0.28 -0.01 -9.74
C MET A 33 -0.96 -0.37 -8.90
N TYR A 34 -0.76 -1.12 -7.81
CA TYR A 34 -1.81 -1.60 -6.93
C TYR A 34 -1.68 -0.94 -5.56
N VAL A 35 -2.80 -0.44 -5.02
CA VAL A 35 -2.90 0.09 -3.66
C VAL A 35 -3.83 -0.85 -2.90
N PRO A 36 -3.41 -1.41 -1.75
CA PRO A 36 -4.25 -2.32 -0.98
C PRO A 36 -5.45 -1.61 -0.38
N THR A 37 -6.56 -2.33 -0.21
CA THR A 37 -7.67 -1.84 0.60
C THR A 37 -7.35 -1.97 2.09
N ARG A 38 -8.09 -1.25 2.95
CA ARG A 38 -7.96 -1.39 4.41
C ARG A 38 -8.23 -2.82 4.87
N GLN A 39 -9.21 -3.48 4.26
CA GLN A 39 -9.55 -4.87 4.53
C GLN A 39 -8.41 -5.82 4.18
N GLU A 40 -7.72 -5.59 3.06
CA GLU A 40 -6.57 -6.39 2.64
C GLU A 40 -5.41 -6.23 3.63
N VAL A 41 -5.11 -5.01 4.05
CA VAL A 41 -4.08 -4.75 5.08
C VAL A 41 -4.42 -5.46 6.40
N ALA A 42 -5.71 -5.49 6.77
CA ALA A 42 -6.15 -6.12 8.01
C ALA A 42 -6.12 -7.66 7.98
N THR A 43 -6.28 -8.29 6.81
CA THR A 43 -6.59 -9.73 6.73
C THR A 43 -5.66 -10.57 5.85
N LEU A 44 -4.95 -9.98 4.89
CA LEU A 44 -4.01 -10.76 4.07
C LEU A 44 -2.85 -11.27 4.94
N SER A 45 -2.34 -12.46 4.59
CA SER A 45 -1.10 -12.95 5.20
C SER A 45 0.05 -12.01 4.87
N ALA A 46 1.02 -11.88 5.80
CA ALA A 46 2.17 -11.01 5.61
C ALA A 46 2.92 -11.31 4.30
N ALA A 47 3.06 -12.59 3.93
CA ALA A 47 3.69 -13.00 2.67
C ALA A 47 3.00 -12.44 1.41
N LYS A 48 1.68 -12.25 1.43
CA LYS A 48 0.94 -11.62 0.32
C LYS A 48 0.99 -10.10 0.40
N LEU A 49 0.95 -9.56 1.61
CA LEU A 49 0.86 -8.13 1.86
C LEU A 49 2.20 -7.42 1.63
N LEU A 50 3.32 -8.06 1.97
CA LEU A 50 4.67 -7.52 1.85
C LEU A 50 4.99 -6.95 0.46
N PRO A 51 4.93 -7.73 -0.64
CA PRO A 51 5.24 -7.19 -1.96
C PRO A 51 4.29 -6.05 -2.36
N ILE A 52 3.01 -6.12 -2.01
CA ILE A 52 2.02 -5.08 -2.33
C ILE A 52 2.39 -3.74 -1.65
N VAL A 53 2.68 -3.78 -0.36
CA VAL A 53 2.95 -2.57 0.43
C VAL A 53 4.31 -1.99 0.08
N VAL A 54 5.33 -2.83 -0.11
CA VAL A 54 6.68 -2.38 -0.52
C VAL A 54 6.63 -1.74 -1.91
N ASP A 55 5.97 -2.39 -2.87
CA ASP A 55 5.82 -1.84 -4.22
C ASP A 55 5.05 -0.51 -4.20
N TRP A 56 4.00 -0.41 -3.37
CA TRP A 56 3.24 0.84 -3.23
C TRP A 56 4.09 1.97 -2.64
N MET A 57 4.88 1.69 -1.61
CA MET A 57 5.71 2.72 -0.97
C MET A 57 6.85 3.20 -1.88
N TRP A 58 7.53 2.30 -2.58
CA TRP A 58 8.83 2.62 -3.20
C TRP A 58 8.83 2.63 -4.72
N GLU A 59 7.90 1.90 -5.37
CA GLU A 59 7.93 1.69 -6.81
C GLU A 59 6.74 2.34 -7.54
N SER A 60 5.78 2.86 -6.78
CA SER A 60 4.57 3.45 -7.34
C SER A 60 4.86 4.57 -8.34
N PRO A 61 4.09 4.63 -9.43
CA PRO A 61 4.13 5.78 -10.32
C PRO A 61 3.64 7.03 -9.58
N SER A 62 3.99 8.20 -10.10
CA SER A 62 3.71 9.51 -9.47
C SER A 62 2.26 9.72 -9.04
N GLU A 63 1.32 9.12 -9.76
CA GLU A 63 -0.12 9.21 -9.51
C GLU A 63 -0.56 8.43 -8.28
N LEU A 64 0.21 7.43 -7.85
CA LEU A 64 -0.13 6.50 -6.77
C LEU A 64 0.84 6.55 -5.58
N ILE A 65 1.86 7.43 -5.62
CA ILE A 65 2.79 7.60 -4.50
C ILE A 65 1.98 7.92 -3.24
N PRO A 66 2.13 7.13 -2.17
CA PRO A 66 1.42 7.38 -0.93
C PRO A 66 1.92 8.67 -0.26
N ASN A 67 1.06 9.30 0.53
CA ASN A 67 1.49 10.34 1.46
C ASN A 67 1.64 9.80 2.89
N ASN A 68 2.21 10.61 3.78
CA ASN A 68 2.50 10.21 5.15
C ASN A 68 1.23 9.88 5.96
N ASP A 69 0.09 10.51 5.66
CA ASP A 69 -1.19 10.18 6.32
C ASP A 69 -1.68 8.79 5.91
N GLN A 70 -1.53 8.42 4.65
CA GLN A 70 -1.90 7.10 4.13
C GLN A 70 -1.04 5.99 4.74
N ILE A 71 0.29 6.19 4.80
CA ILE A 71 1.20 5.21 5.42
C ILE A 71 0.98 5.14 6.94
N SER A 72 0.71 6.26 7.61
CA SER A 72 0.36 6.26 9.04
C SER A 72 -0.91 5.45 9.33
N GLN A 73 -1.92 5.57 8.47
CA GLN A 73 -3.14 4.78 8.58
C GLN A 73 -2.92 3.29 8.29
N LEU A 74 -2.11 2.96 7.27
CA LEU A 74 -1.74 1.58 6.98
C LEU A 74 -1.01 0.95 8.18
N ARG A 75 -0.03 1.65 8.75
CA ARG A 75 0.69 1.22 9.96
C ARG A 75 -0.26 1.00 11.14
N ALA A 76 -1.23 1.88 11.35
CA ALA A 76 -2.21 1.73 12.42
C ALA A 76 -3.05 0.44 12.27
N ILE A 77 -3.42 0.07 11.05
CA ILE A 77 -4.14 -1.20 10.79
C ILE A 77 -3.22 -2.39 11.10
N LEU A 78 -1.96 -2.37 10.65
CA LEU A 78 -1.01 -3.44 10.93
C LEU A 78 -0.79 -3.65 12.43
N LEU A 79 -0.64 -2.57 13.20
CA LEU A 79 -0.49 -2.61 14.66
C LEU A 79 -1.72 -3.17 15.39
N ALA A 80 -2.90 -3.05 14.78
CA ALA A 80 -4.15 -3.55 15.36
C ALA A 80 -4.42 -5.03 15.04
N ARG A 81 -3.61 -5.67 14.19
CA ARG A 81 -3.78 -7.09 13.85
C ARG A 81 -3.42 -7.99 15.04
N THR A 82 -4.07 -9.14 15.13
CA THR A 82 -3.79 -10.13 16.18
C THR A 82 -2.41 -10.79 16.03
N ASP A 83 -1.87 -10.81 14.82
CA ASP A 83 -0.54 -11.34 14.47
C ASP A 83 0.53 -10.24 14.36
N ALA A 84 0.29 -9.03 14.89
CA ALA A 84 1.22 -7.89 14.79
C ALA A 84 2.61 -8.16 15.42
N GLY A 85 2.70 -9.14 16.32
CA GLY A 85 3.96 -9.57 16.93
C GLY A 85 4.80 -10.51 16.07
N GLU A 86 4.23 -11.08 15.00
CA GLU A 86 4.93 -12.01 14.12
C GLU A 86 6.02 -11.28 13.31
N PRO A 87 7.18 -11.92 13.06
CA PRO A 87 8.32 -11.27 12.40
C PRO A 87 7.97 -10.60 11.06
N GLU A 88 7.14 -11.24 10.24
CA GLU A 88 6.80 -10.76 8.90
C GLU A 88 5.85 -9.55 8.94
N VAL A 89 4.93 -9.49 9.91
CA VAL A 89 4.07 -8.30 10.10
C VAL A 89 4.88 -7.17 10.72
N ARG A 90 5.82 -7.49 11.62
CA ARG A 90 6.73 -6.52 12.20
C ARG A 90 7.64 -5.88 11.17
N GLU A 91 8.14 -6.64 10.19
CA GLU A 91 8.93 -6.12 9.08
C GLU A 91 8.13 -5.08 8.27
N LEU A 92 6.86 -5.37 7.97
CA LEU A 92 5.95 -4.42 7.34
C LEU A 92 5.75 -3.14 8.16
N ILE A 93 5.58 -3.26 9.48
CA ILE A 93 5.45 -2.11 10.39
C ILE A 93 6.72 -1.25 10.36
N VAL A 94 7.90 -1.88 10.41
CA VAL A 94 9.19 -1.18 10.34
C VAL A 94 9.36 -0.48 8.98
N ALA A 95 8.99 -1.12 7.88
CA ALA A 95 9.05 -0.51 6.55
C ALA A 95 8.18 0.76 6.47
N CYS A 96 7.00 0.75 7.11
CA CYS A 96 6.15 1.94 7.21
C CYS A 96 6.81 3.04 8.06
N GLU A 97 7.44 2.67 9.18
CA GLU A 97 8.15 3.61 10.04
C GLU A 97 9.34 4.26 9.35
N ASP A 98 10.05 3.50 8.51
CA ASP A 98 11.16 4.01 7.72
C ASP A 98 10.68 4.95 6.63
N TYR A 99 9.58 4.62 5.94
CA TYR A 99 8.95 5.53 4.97
C TYR A 99 8.56 6.87 5.61
N LEU A 100 7.98 6.86 6.81
CA LEU A 100 7.52 8.06 7.51
C LEU A 100 8.65 8.99 8.01
N LYS A 101 9.91 8.55 7.93
CA LYS A 101 11.09 9.37 8.26
C LYS A 101 11.62 10.14 7.04
N VAL A 102 11.19 9.76 5.84
CA VAL A 102 11.53 10.40 4.55
C VAL A 102 10.71 11.68 4.40
#